data_AF-H8MKH2-F1
#
_entry.id   AF-H8MKH2-F1
#
_cell.length_a   1.000
_cell.length_b   1.000
_cell.length_c   1.000
_cell.angle_alpha   90.00
_cell.angle_beta   90.00
_cell.angle_gamma   90.00
#
_symmetry.space_group_name_H-M   'P 1'
#
loop_
_entity.id
_entity.type
_entity.pdbx_description
1 polymer ?
#
loop_
_entity_poly.entity_id
_entity_poly.type
_entity_poly.pdbx_seq_one_letter_code
_entity_poly.pdbx_strand_id
1 'polypeptide(L)'
;MQVQESGLFLFRGEMLDKGTIRGFPFVMTTRVPVSRITFSCDWRQFLYGIDEDLLLSEHDTRAEHDETTIRAIVKGDFRLRQPKAFSSITY
;
A
#
# COMPACT_ATOMS: atom_id res chain seq x y z
N MET A 1 25.26 7.68 0.29
CA MET A 1 24.14 8.51 -0.22
C MET A 1 24.74 9.84 -0.59
N GLN A 2 24.66 10.21 -1.86
CA GLN A 2 25.18 11.49 -2.34
C GLN A 2 23.98 12.25 -2.87
N VAL A 3 23.67 13.38 -2.24
CA VAL A 3 22.74 14.34 -2.82
C VAL A 3 23.49 14.95 -3.99
N GLN A 4 23.02 14.76 -5.22
CA GLN A 4 23.50 15.59 -6.32
C GLN A 4 22.93 17.00 -6.10
N GLU A 5 23.71 18.01 -6.48
CA GLU A 5 23.36 19.44 -6.35
C GLU A 5 22.01 19.82 -6.98
N SER A 6 21.42 18.93 -7.79
CA SER A 6 20.08 19.04 -8.38
C SER A 6 18.91 18.63 -7.47
N GLY A 7 19.16 18.19 -6.22
CA GLY A 7 18.10 17.69 -5.34
C GLY A 7 17.58 16.29 -5.68
N LEU A 8 18.24 15.60 -6.62
CA LEU A 8 17.91 14.21 -6.97
C LEU A 8 18.38 13.24 -5.88
N PHE A 9 17.45 12.47 -5.34
CA PHE A 9 17.75 11.36 -4.44
C PHE A 9 18.18 10.13 -5.25
N LEU A 10 19.48 9.85 -5.27
CA LEU A 10 20.02 8.62 -5.86
C LEU A 10 19.89 7.47 -4.85
N PHE A 11 18.88 6.63 -5.05
CA PHE A 11 18.81 5.31 -4.42
C PHE A 11 19.80 4.38 -5.13
N ARG A 12 20.76 3.82 -4.39
CA ARG A 12 21.66 2.81 -4.96
C ARG A 12 20.86 1.52 -5.17
N GLY A 13 21.12 0.80 -6.27
CA GLY A 13 20.47 -0.48 -6.57
C GLY A 13 20.50 -1.45 -5.39
N GLU A 14 21.65 -1.54 -4.70
CA GLU A 14 21.82 -2.37 -3.49
C GLU A 14 20.85 -2.08 -2.33
N MET A 15 20.30 -0.86 -2.25
CA MET A 15 19.27 -0.52 -1.26
C MET A 15 17.90 -1.07 -1.69
N LEU A 16 17.59 -0.96 -2.98
CA LEU A 16 16.37 -1.52 -3.56
C LEU A 16 16.38 -3.05 -3.50
N ASP A 17 17.52 -3.68 -3.79
CA ASP A 17 17.69 -5.14 -3.80
C ASP A 17 17.52 -5.76 -2.40
N LYS A 18 17.78 -4.99 -1.35
CA LYS A 18 17.58 -5.40 0.05
C LYS A 18 16.20 -5.06 0.60
N GLY A 19 15.32 -4.46 -0.23
CA GLY A 19 13.98 -4.08 0.19
C GLY A 19 13.93 -2.93 1.21
N THR A 20 15.03 -2.16 1.37
CA THR A 20 15.08 -1.08 2.37
C THR A 20 15.65 0.23 1.82
N ILE A 21 15.05 1.35 2.23
CA ILE A 21 15.55 2.70 1.99
C ILE A 21 15.97 3.29 3.34
N ARG A 22 17.27 3.59 3.50
CA ARG A 22 17.85 4.06 4.78
C ARG A 22 17.56 3.13 5.97
N GLY A 23 17.50 1.82 5.73
CA GLY A 23 17.18 0.83 6.77
C GLY A 23 15.69 0.70 7.10
N PHE A 24 14.82 1.50 6.47
CA PHE A 24 13.38 1.34 6.56
C PHE A 24 12.87 0.49 5.39
N PRO A 25 11.99 -0.49 5.63
CA PRO A 25 11.31 -1.20 4.55
C PRO A 25 10.59 -0.21 3.63
N PHE A 26 10.60 -0.48 2.32
CA PHE A 26 9.80 0.30 1.38
C PHE A 26 8.85 -0.60 0.60
N VAL A 27 7.74 -0.03 0.16
CA VAL A 27 6.75 -0.68 -0.69
C VAL A 27 6.51 0.22 -1.90
N MET A 28 6.68 -0.33 -3.10
CA MET A 28 6.23 0.33 -4.33
C MET A 28 4.77 -0.02 -4.59
N THR A 29 3.96 0.99 -4.88
CA THR A 29 2.54 0.80 -5.16
C THR A 29 2.06 1.80 -6.19
N THR A 30 1.11 1.36 -7.02
CA THR A 30 0.40 2.22 -7.98
C THR A 30 -0.74 3.00 -7.33
N ARG A 31 -1.02 2.76 -6.04
CA ARG A 31 -2.10 3.41 -5.28
C ARG A 31 -1.80 4.83 -4.84
N VAL A 32 -0.55 5.29 -4.99
CA VAL A 32 -0.14 6.67 -4.73
C VAL A 32 0.41 7.31 -6.01
N PRO A 33 0.27 8.64 -6.20
CA PRO A 33 0.89 9.33 -7.32
C PRO A 33 2.39 9.06 -7.39
N VAL A 34 2.94 8.92 -8.60
CA VAL A 34 4.38 8.67 -8.80
C VAL A 34 5.27 9.77 -8.22
N SER A 35 4.75 10.98 -8.13
CA SER A 35 5.40 12.15 -7.51
C SER A 35 5.31 12.17 -5.98
N ARG A 36 4.71 11.17 -5.33
CA ARG A 36 4.47 11.17 -3.88
C ARG A 36 5.23 10.05 -3.18
N ILE A 37 5.94 10.42 -2.12
CA ILE A 37 6.51 9.48 -1.15
C ILE A 37 5.81 9.69 0.19
N THR A 38 5.35 8.59 0.79
CA THR A 38 4.82 8.56 2.15
C THR A 38 5.78 7.81 3.05
N PHE A 39 6.11 8.40 4.19
CA PHE A 39 7.02 7.81 5.17
C PHE A 39 6.36 7.74 6.54
N SER A 40 6.63 6.66 7.27
CA SER A 40 6.37 6.53 8.69
C SER A 40 7.44 5.65 9.32
N CYS A 41 7.89 6.03 10.51
CA CYS A 41 8.75 5.17 11.34
C CYS A 41 7.95 4.18 12.19
N ASP A 42 6.62 4.32 12.27
CA ASP A 42 5.75 3.44 13.04
C ASP A 42 4.39 3.23 12.37
N TRP A 43 4.32 2.25 11.46
CA TRP A 43 3.10 1.88 10.77
C TRP A 43 2.02 1.28 11.70
N ARG A 44 2.35 0.92 12.95
CA ARG A 44 1.36 0.49 13.96
C ARG A 44 0.40 1.63 14.35
N GLN A 45 0.72 2.87 13.98
CA GLN A 45 -0.17 4.03 14.13
C GLN A 45 -1.28 4.07 13.07
N PHE A 46 -1.20 3.26 12.01
CA PHE A 46 -2.29 3.00 11.07
C PHE A 46 -3.03 1.75 11.51
N LEU A 47 -4.28 1.92 11.92
CA LEU A 47 -5.17 0.83 12.29
C LEU A 47 -6.00 0.49 11.06
N TYR A 48 -5.89 -0.75 10.62
CA TYR A 48 -6.77 -1.31 9.60
C TYR A 48 -7.63 -2.38 10.26
N GLY A 49 -8.94 -2.14 10.33
CA GLY A 49 -9.91 -3.10 10.80
C GLY A 49 -10.56 -3.78 9.60
N ILE A 50 -10.58 -5.10 9.60
CA ILE A 50 -11.40 -5.87 8.66
C ILE A 50 -12.64 -6.29 9.45
N ASP A 51 -13.80 -5.87 8.99
CA ASP A 51 -15.08 -6.05 9.70
C ASP A 51 -15.58 -7.50 9.57
N GLU A 52 -15.30 -8.16 8.44
CA GLU A 52 -15.77 -9.51 8.13
C GLU A 52 -14.66 -10.35 7.45
N ASP A 53 -14.61 -11.66 7.72
CA ASP A 53 -13.83 -12.60 6.91
C ASP A 53 -14.22 -12.48 5.43
N LEU A 54 -13.36 -12.92 4.50
CA LEU A 54 -13.69 -12.92 3.07
C LEU A 54 -14.93 -13.79 2.82
N LEU A 55 -16.09 -13.15 2.67
CA LEU A 55 -17.35 -13.83 2.42
C LEU A 55 -17.52 -14.03 0.92
N LEU A 56 -17.57 -15.31 0.52
CA LEU A 56 -18.16 -15.73 -0.75
C LEU A 56 -19.68 -15.55 -0.62
N SER A 57 -20.17 -14.42 -1.11
CA SER A 57 -21.54 -13.97 -0.88
C SER A 57 -22.53 -14.79 -1.69
N GLU A 58 -22.27 -15.01 -2.99
CA GLU A 58 -23.22 -15.62 -3.92
C GLU A 58 -22.47 -16.29 -5.08
N HIS A 59 -22.93 -17.46 -5.54
CA HIS A 59 -22.53 -18.09 -6.80
C HIS A 59 -23.80 -18.33 -7.64
N ASP A 60 -23.87 -17.71 -8.83
CA ASP A 60 -24.93 -17.94 -9.81
C ASP A 60 -24.33 -18.68 -10.99
N THR A 61 -24.85 -19.87 -11.29
CA THR A 61 -24.41 -20.71 -12.42
C THR A 61 -25.49 -20.68 -13.47
N ARG A 62 -25.27 -19.91 -14.54
CA ARG A 62 -26.23 -19.79 -15.64
C ARG A 62 -25.84 -20.73 -16.76
N ALA A 63 -26.41 -21.94 -16.73
CA ALA A 63 -26.16 -22.99 -17.73
C ALA A 63 -26.50 -22.54 -19.16
N GLU A 64 -27.43 -21.59 -19.33
CA GLU A 64 -27.83 -21.03 -20.63
C GLU A 64 -26.73 -20.15 -21.28
N HIS A 65 -25.78 -19.64 -20.48
CA HIS A 65 -24.67 -18.79 -20.93
C HIS A 65 -23.28 -19.40 -20.68
N ASP A 66 -23.21 -20.61 -20.10
CA ASP A 66 -21.96 -21.25 -19.64
C ASP A 66 -21.12 -20.34 -18.72
N GLU A 67 -21.78 -19.58 -17.84
CA GLU A 67 -21.14 -18.61 -16.96
C GLU A 67 -21.35 -18.96 -15.48
N THR A 68 -20.28 -18.82 -14.69
CA THR A 68 -20.33 -18.84 -13.22
C THR A 68 -19.90 -17.48 -12.70
N THR A 69 -20.81 -16.78 -12.02
CA THR A 69 -20.49 -15.51 -11.37
C THR A 69 -20.20 -15.76 -9.90
N ILE A 70 -19.03 -15.32 -9.43
CA ILE A 70 -18.61 -15.41 -8.03
C ILE A 70 -18.57 -14.00 -7.45
N ARG A 71 -19.34 -13.75 -6.39
CA ARG A 71 -19.29 -12.49 -5.65
C ARG A 71 -18.52 -12.65 -4.34
N ALA A 72 -17.42 -11.92 -4.20
CA ALA A 72 -16.65 -11.84 -2.97
C ALA A 72 -16.66 -10.39 -2.44
N ILE A 73 -16.99 -10.22 -1.16
CA ILE A 73 -17.06 -8.90 -0.51
C ILE A 73 -16.19 -8.94 0.75
N VAL A 74 -15.35 -7.91 0.93
CA VAL A 74 -14.62 -7.65 2.17
C VAL A 74 -14.94 -6.24 2.61
N LYS A 75 -15.47 -6.09 3.83
CA LYS A 75 -15.65 -4.79 4.47
C LYS A 75 -14.43 -4.50 5.33
N GLY A 76 -13.83 -3.34 5.13
CA GLY A 76 -12.73 -2.87 5.96
C GLY A 76 -12.88 -1.38 6.24
N ASP A 77 -12.37 -0.97 7.40
CA ASP A 77 -12.28 0.42 7.83
C ASP A 77 -10.85 0.72 8.29
N PHE A 78 -10.47 1.99 8.30
CA PHE A 78 -9.15 2.40 8.72
C PHE A 78 -9.16 3.67 9.57
N ARG A 79 -8.21 3.75 10.49
CA ARG A 79 -8.02 4.92 11.35
C ARG A 79 -6.55 5.19 11.61
N LEU A 80 -6.18 6.47 11.60
CA LEU A 80 -4.88 6.91 12.11
C LEU A 80 -4.98 7.21 13.60
N ARG A 81 -4.23 6.48 14.42
CA ARG A 81 -4.14 6.74 15.87
C ARG A 81 -3.38 8.04 16.14
N GLN A 82 -2.28 8.26 15.41
CA GLN A 82 -1.48 9.47 15.47
C GLN A 82 -1.11 9.94 14.06
N PRO A 83 -1.85 10.91 13.48
CA PRO A 83 -1.57 11.39 12.12
C PRO A 83 -0.15 11.95 11.94
N LYS A 84 0.43 12.54 13.00
CA LYS A 84 1.79 13.08 13.00
C LYS A 84 2.90 12.02 12.86
N ALA A 85 2.57 10.73 13.00
CA ALA A 85 3.51 9.63 12.76
C ALA A 85 3.76 9.37 11.26
N PHE A 86 3.01 10.04 10.38
CA PHE A 86 3.12 9.91 8.94
C PHE A 86 3.52 11.26 8.34
N SER A 87 4.46 11.23 7.40
CA SER A 87 4.83 12.39 6.59
C SER A 87 4.75 12.03 5.12
N SER A 88 4.47 13.03 4.29
CA SER A 88 4.49 12.88 2.84
C SER A 88 5.22 14.03 2.20
N ILE A 89 5.93 13.72 1.11
CA ILE A 89 6.55 14.71 0.24
C ILE A 89 6.02 14.51 -1.16
N THR A 90 5.83 15.62 -1.87
CA THR A 90 5.53 15.62 -3.31
C THR A 90 6.66 16.37 -4.01
N TYR A 91 7.16 15.82 -5.11
CA TYR A 91 8.30 16.36 -5.87
C TYR A 91 8.01 16.41 -7.36
#